data_AF-A0A8X6PU25-F1
#
_entry.id   AF-A0A8X6PU25-F1
#
_cell.length_a   1.000
_cell.length_b   1.000
_cell.length_c   1.000
_cell.angle_alpha   90.00
_cell.angle_beta   90.00
_cell.angle_gamma   90.00
#
_symmetry.space_group_name_H-M   'P 1'
#
loop_
_entity.id
_entity.type
_entity.pdbx_description
1 polymer ?
#
loop_
_entity_poly.entity_id
_entity_poly.type
_entity_poly.pdbx_seq_one_letter_code
_entity_poly.pdbx_strand_id
1 'polypeptide(L)'
;MKSKIVECVPNFSEGQNQEVIDAISEAIRSTEGVSLLDVDPGPSTNRTVYTFVGNPDAVIEGALNAARIAYKLIDMAKHKGEHPRLGALDVCPFIPVQGVEMEECIFCARKFAEKLSAELKVPVYLYGYASDQEYRKTVPQIRAGEYEGILEKITKPEWTPDFGPAEFVSNWGATMAGARKFLIAYNVNVLGTKEQAHRIALDIREQGRSKEEPGKLKKCQAIGWWLEEANMAQVSINLTDHDVTPIHSAYEEVCKGAKDLKLAVTGSQIVGIVPLRAILQVAEHYINKENLFILEEDQKLHLAINRLGLNSLGPFSPKERIIEYMLPENDSESLANKSVQDFIKTVAARTPAPGGGSVAAAVAAMGSALSCMVGQMTYGKRQWERYDSQMRRIIPIMHETMKELLSVIDADTFAFNDYMATLKLPKETPEDIAMRETAMEAGLKKAISVPMSVAKSVCKLWDPLKELAVIGNFGTKSDLQVGVKCLETGVYGAYYNVIINAEGIKDEKYKNGVLNEIEQYRSIAEQGAQETLLILQERRA
;
A
#
# COMPACT_ATOMS: atom_id res chain seq x y z
N MET A 1 13.95 2.63 -12.61
CA MET A 1 13.69 2.92 -11.17
C MET A 1 12.25 3.37 -11.02
N LYS A 2 11.49 2.81 -10.07
CA LYS A 2 10.14 3.31 -9.77
C LYS A 2 10.22 4.78 -9.35
N SER A 3 9.24 5.60 -9.75
CA SER A 3 9.15 6.99 -9.31
C SER A 3 9.07 7.06 -7.79
N LYS A 4 9.79 8.03 -7.20
CA LYS A 4 9.75 8.33 -5.77
C LYS A 4 8.47 9.09 -5.45
N ILE A 5 7.63 8.51 -4.60
CA ILE A 5 6.34 9.09 -4.20
C ILE A 5 6.28 9.16 -2.68
N VAL A 6 6.09 10.38 -2.19
CA VAL A 6 5.81 10.71 -0.79
C VAL A 6 4.38 11.22 -0.72
N GLU A 7 3.63 10.76 0.27
CA GLU A 7 2.34 11.33 0.64
C GLU A 7 2.58 12.42 1.69
N CYS A 8 1.93 13.57 1.50
CA CYS A 8 1.85 14.63 2.49
C CYS A 8 0.38 14.86 2.85
N VAL A 9 0.09 14.89 4.15
CA VAL A 9 -1.29 14.98 4.66
C VAL A 9 -1.44 16.17 5.61
N PRO A 10 -1.30 17.43 5.18
CA PRO A 10 -1.45 18.55 6.09
C PRO A 10 -2.88 18.69 6.60
N ASN A 11 -2.99 19.00 7.88
CA ASN A 11 -4.25 19.11 8.59
C ASN A 11 -4.46 20.57 9.00
N PHE A 12 -5.39 21.25 8.33
CA PHE A 12 -5.68 22.65 8.58
C PHE A 12 -6.93 22.82 9.45
N SER A 13 -6.87 23.79 10.35
CA SER A 13 -7.95 24.14 11.30
C SER A 13 -8.98 25.06 10.63
N GLU A 14 -9.67 24.51 9.64
CA GLU A 14 -10.81 25.12 8.94
C GLU A 14 -11.61 23.97 8.34
N GLY A 15 -12.93 23.92 8.55
CA GLY A 15 -13.81 22.88 8.00
C GLY A 15 -15.18 23.41 7.58
N GLN A 16 -15.39 24.73 7.59
CA GLN A 16 -16.69 25.37 7.36
C GLN A 16 -16.65 26.36 6.19
N ASN A 17 -15.59 27.16 6.06
CA ASN A 17 -15.47 28.16 5.02
C ASN A 17 -14.88 27.56 3.73
N GLN A 18 -15.75 27.35 2.73
CA GLN A 18 -15.36 26.77 1.45
C GLN A 18 -14.33 27.62 0.68
N GLU A 19 -14.39 28.95 0.78
CA GLU A 19 -13.42 29.82 0.08
C GLU A 19 -12.00 29.62 0.59
N VAL A 20 -11.85 29.40 1.90
CA VAL A 20 -10.55 29.14 2.52
C VAL A 20 -10.06 27.74 2.14
N ILE A 21 -10.96 26.76 2.14
CA ILE A 21 -10.64 25.38 1.76
C ILE A 21 -10.15 25.32 0.31
N ASP A 22 -10.93 25.90 -0.61
CA ASP A 22 -10.62 25.91 -2.04
C ASP A 22 -9.32 26.67 -2.33
N ALA A 23 -9.06 27.79 -1.64
CA ALA A 23 -7.83 28.55 -1.80
C ALA A 23 -6.59 27.75 -1.39
N ILE A 24 -6.68 26.96 -0.29
CA ILE A 24 -5.59 26.07 0.14
C ILE A 24 -5.43 24.92 -0.85
N SER A 25 -6.54 24.30 -1.30
CA SER A 25 -6.53 23.25 -2.31
C SER A 25 -5.86 23.71 -3.60
N GLU A 26 -6.18 24.91 -4.08
CA GLU A 26 -5.63 25.45 -5.32
C GLU A 26 -4.14 25.73 -5.21
N ALA A 27 -3.67 26.23 -4.05
CA ALA A 27 -2.24 26.43 -3.81
C ALA A 27 -1.44 25.13 -3.87
N ILE A 28 -2.01 24.02 -3.38
CA ILE A 28 -1.42 22.69 -3.50
C ILE A 28 -1.43 22.24 -4.96
N ARG A 29 -2.59 22.32 -5.63
CA ARG A 29 -2.81 21.85 -7.01
C ARG A 29 -1.93 22.59 -8.02
N SER A 30 -1.70 23.89 -7.81
CA SER A 30 -0.85 24.73 -8.64
C SER A 30 0.66 24.48 -8.42
N THR A 31 1.06 23.63 -7.47
CA THR A 31 2.47 23.30 -7.24
C THR A 31 2.95 22.23 -8.23
N GLU A 32 4.02 22.54 -8.98
CA GLU A 32 4.60 21.62 -9.95
C GLU A 32 5.10 20.32 -9.29
N GLY A 33 4.77 19.17 -9.90
CA GLY A 33 5.17 17.86 -9.41
C GLY A 33 4.35 17.30 -8.24
N VAL A 34 3.26 17.98 -7.86
CA VAL A 34 2.29 17.53 -6.86
C VAL A 34 0.97 17.11 -7.52
N SER A 35 0.34 16.07 -6.99
CA SER A 35 -1.02 15.67 -7.33
C SER A 35 -1.88 15.69 -6.06
N LEU A 36 -2.83 16.61 -5.99
CA LEU A 36 -3.83 16.66 -4.92
C LEU A 36 -4.82 15.51 -5.11
N LEU A 37 -4.84 14.58 -4.16
CA LEU A 37 -5.62 13.34 -4.23
C LEU A 37 -7.00 13.51 -3.59
N ASP A 38 -7.05 14.10 -2.39
CA ASP A 38 -8.28 14.20 -1.62
C ASP A 38 -8.28 15.44 -0.71
N VAL A 39 -9.47 15.96 -0.45
CA VAL A 39 -9.73 17.08 0.47
C VAL A 39 -10.98 16.71 1.26
N ASP A 40 -10.79 16.46 2.56
CA ASP A 40 -11.83 15.94 3.45
C ASP A 40 -12.15 16.98 4.56
N PRO A 41 -13.11 17.89 4.31
CA PRO A 41 -13.54 18.87 5.30
C PRO A 41 -14.58 18.27 6.26
N GLY A 42 -14.35 18.46 7.56
CA GLY A 42 -15.31 18.12 8.60
C GLY A 42 -15.91 19.38 9.25
N PRO A 43 -17.20 19.71 9.01
CA PRO A 43 -17.83 20.91 9.58
C PRO A 43 -17.86 20.91 11.12
N SER A 44 -18.23 19.77 11.73
CA SER A 44 -18.30 19.59 13.19
C SER A 44 -16.91 19.53 13.84
N THR A 45 -15.94 18.91 13.17
CA THR A 45 -14.54 18.90 13.63
C THR A 45 -13.83 20.23 13.39
N ASN A 46 -14.40 21.09 12.54
CA ASN A 46 -13.85 22.34 12.03
C ASN A 46 -12.39 22.20 11.57
N ARG A 47 -12.15 21.17 10.77
CA ARG A 47 -10.82 20.78 10.28
C ARG A 47 -10.95 20.18 8.89
N THR A 48 -9.97 20.47 8.04
CA THR A 48 -9.86 19.86 6.72
C THR A 48 -8.54 19.13 6.62
N VAL A 49 -8.62 17.88 6.17
CA VAL A 49 -7.46 17.04 5.86
C VAL A 49 -7.24 17.11 4.36
N TYR A 50 -6.05 17.54 3.94
CA TYR A 50 -5.67 17.55 2.54
C TYR A 50 -4.69 16.42 2.33
N THR A 51 -4.84 15.67 1.25
CA THR A 51 -3.94 14.57 0.91
C THR A 51 -3.40 14.78 -0.49
N PHE A 52 -2.08 14.86 -0.62
CA PHE A 52 -1.43 14.96 -1.92
C PHE A 52 -0.14 14.15 -1.96
N VAL A 53 0.26 13.81 -3.17
CA VAL A 53 1.47 13.01 -3.44
C VAL A 53 2.39 13.71 -4.41
N GLY A 54 3.67 13.40 -4.34
CA GLY A 54 4.68 13.92 -5.27
C GLY A 54 6.07 13.39 -4.94
N ASN A 55 7.07 13.86 -5.68
CA ASN A 55 8.46 13.61 -5.30
C ASN A 55 8.82 14.40 -4.01
N PRO A 56 9.90 14.02 -3.29
CA PRO A 56 10.27 14.63 -2.00
C PRO A 56 10.33 16.16 -1.98
N ASP A 57 10.91 16.80 -3.01
CA ASP A 57 11.03 18.26 -3.04
C ASP A 57 9.69 18.93 -3.39
N ALA A 58 8.93 18.36 -4.34
CA ALA A 58 7.63 18.88 -4.74
C ALA A 58 6.62 18.90 -3.59
N VAL A 59 6.58 17.84 -2.77
CA VAL A 59 5.64 17.79 -1.64
C VAL A 59 5.97 18.81 -0.55
N ILE A 60 7.25 19.14 -0.35
CA ILE A 60 7.67 20.18 0.60
C ILE A 60 7.17 21.55 0.12
N GLU A 61 7.36 21.87 -1.16
CA GLU A 61 6.89 23.13 -1.73
C GLU A 61 5.35 23.22 -1.70
N GLY A 62 4.65 22.12 -1.98
CA GLY A 62 3.19 22.07 -1.90
C GLY A 62 2.67 22.35 -0.49
N ALA A 63 3.30 21.76 0.53
CA ALA A 63 2.97 22.01 1.93
C ALA A 63 3.25 23.47 2.34
N LEU A 64 4.36 24.06 1.89
CA LEU A 64 4.69 25.47 2.16
C LEU A 64 3.72 26.43 1.48
N ASN A 65 3.36 26.18 0.22
CA ASN A 65 2.38 26.98 -0.52
C ASN A 65 1.01 26.97 0.18
N ALA A 66 0.55 25.80 0.61
CA ALA A 66 -0.66 25.65 1.41
C ALA A 66 -0.59 26.46 2.71
N ALA A 67 0.53 26.34 3.45
CA ALA A 67 0.73 27.07 4.70
C ALA A 67 0.75 28.59 4.52
N ARG A 68 1.36 29.11 3.44
CA ARG A 68 1.39 30.55 3.12
C ARG A 68 -0.01 31.13 2.88
N ILE A 69 -0.89 30.36 2.25
CA ILE A 69 -2.29 30.76 2.04
C ILE A 69 -3.06 30.69 3.35
N ALA A 70 -2.96 29.57 4.07
CA ALA A 70 -3.61 29.39 5.36
C ALA A 70 -3.23 30.50 6.37
N TYR A 71 -1.96 30.94 6.38
CA TYR A 71 -1.48 31.97 7.31
C TYR A 71 -2.18 33.32 7.11
N LYS A 72 -2.66 33.60 5.89
CA LYS A 72 -3.39 34.83 5.55
C LYS A 72 -4.89 34.72 5.84
N LEU A 73 -5.43 33.51 5.75
CA LEU A 73 -6.88 33.27 5.73
C LEU A 73 -7.44 32.72 7.04
N ILE A 74 -6.64 32.00 7.82
CA ILE A 74 -7.06 31.39 9.08
C ILE A 74 -6.62 32.25 10.25
N ASP A 75 -7.55 32.52 11.17
CA ASP A 75 -7.33 33.23 12.43
C ASP A 75 -7.67 32.31 13.61
N MET A 76 -6.65 31.66 14.17
CA MET A 76 -6.83 30.70 15.27
C MET A 76 -7.45 31.30 16.53
N ALA A 77 -7.36 32.62 16.75
CA ALA A 77 -7.96 33.28 17.90
C ALA A 77 -9.51 33.19 17.87
N LYS A 78 -10.11 32.93 16.71
CA LYS A 78 -11.55 32.76 16.51
C LYS A 78 -11.96 31.31 16.26
N HIS A 79 -10.99 30.41 16.07
CA HIS A 79 -11.25 29.02 15.71
C HIS A 79 -11.70 28.18 16.92
N LYS A 80 -12.77 27.40 16.71
CA LYS A 80 -13.23 26.35 17.63
C LYS A 80 -13.77 25.17 16.83
N GLY A 81 -13.52 23.95 17.29
CA GLY A 81 -14.04 22.71 16.70
C GLY A 81 -14.01 21.57 17.70
N GLU A 82 -14.78 20.49 17.44
CA GLU A 82 -14.80 19.31 18.31
C GLU A 82 -13.48 18.52 18.30
N HIS A 83 -12.68 18.66 17.24
CA HIS A 83 -11.40 17.98 17.13
C HIS A 83 -10.28 18.79 17.78
N PRO A 84 -9.43 18.18 18.65
CA PRO A 84 -8.31 18.89 19.27
C PRO A 84 -7.36 19.49 18.23
N ARG A 85 -6.93 20.73 18.45
CA ARG A 85 -6.07 21.47 17.50
C ARG A 85 -5.00 22.31 18.18
N LEU A 86 -3.80 22.39 17.59
CA LEU A 86 -2.69 23.19 18.07
C LEU A 86 -2.52 24.51 17.29
N GLY A 87 -2.79 24.49 15.99
CA GLY A 87 -2.58 25.67 15.14
C GLY A 87 -3.34 25.62 13.82
N ALA A 88 -3.23 26.69 13.03
CA ALA A 88 -3.89 26.83 11.74
C ALA A 88 -3.47 25.70 10.79
N LEU A 89 -2.18 25.37 10.75
CA LEU A 89 -1.68 24.08 10.31
C LEU A 89 -1.25 23.28 11.54
N ASP A 90 -2.10 22.37 11.99
CA ASP A 90 -1.90 21.63 13.23
C ASP A 90 -0.82 20.56 13.07
N VAL A 91 -0.96 19.66 12.08
CA VAL A 91 0.04 18.63 11.78
C VAL A 91 0.26 18.47 10.28
N CYS A 92 1.54 18.37 9.88
CA CYS A 92 1.99 18.16 8.50
C CYS A 92 2.95 16.95 8.44
N PRO A 93 2.43 15.73 8.26
CA PRO A 93 3.22 14.52 8.09
C PRO A 93 3.70 14.31 6.66
N PHE A 94 4.85 13.63 6.54
CA PHE A 94 5.38 13.05 5.30
C PHE A 94 5.48 11.52 5.45
N ILE A 95 4.91 10.78 4.51
CA ILE A 95 4.74 9.33 4.57
C ILE A 95 5.33 8.69 3.32
N PRO A 96 6.14 7.61 3.45
CA PRO A 96 6.64 6.89 2.29
C PRO A 96 5.52 6.11 1.59
N VAL A 97 5.39 6.26 0.27
CA VAL A 97 4.41 5.52 -0.54
C VAL A 97 5.11 4.57 -1.51
N GLN A 98 5.99 5.09 -2.37
CA GLN A 98 6.64 4.28 -3.40
C GLN A 98 8.10 4.70 -3.59
N GLY A 99 9.02 3.75 -3.49
CA GLY A 99 10.45 3.98 -3.79
C GLY A 99 11.13 5.01 -2.89
N VAL A 100 10.58 5.25 -1.69
CA VAL A 100 11.07 6.21 -0.71
C VAL A 100 11.20 5.53 0.63
N GLU A 101 12.34 5.73 1.28
CA GLU A 101 12.60 5.21 2.64
C GLU A 101 12.15 6.22 3.72
N MET A 102 12.04 5.75 4.96
CA MET A 102 11.61 6.60 6.08
C MET A 102 12.57 7.77 6.31
N GLU A 103 13.88 7.56 6.11
CA GLU A 103 14.92 8.58 6.26
C GLU A 103 14.71 9.78 5.32
N GLU A 104 14.26 9.52 4.10
CA GLU A 104 13.93 10.57 3.13
C GLU A 104 12.69 11.36 3.56
N CYS A 105 11.71 10.71 4.18
CA CYS A 105 10.54 11.39 4.75
C CYS A 105 10.91 12.24 5.98
N ILE A 106 11.85 11.76 6.81
CA ILE A 106 12.42 12.54 7.93
C ILE A 106 13.11 13.80 7.39
N PHE A 107 13.87 13.67 6.30
CA PHE A 107 14.47 14.82 5.62
C PHE A 107 13.40 15.82 5.15
N CYS A 108 12.31 15.34 4.53
CA CYS A 108 11.21 16.21 4.10
C CYS A 108 10.61 16.99 5.28
N ALA A 109 10.32 16.31 6.39
CA ALA A 109 9.75 16.91 7.58
C ALA A 109 10.66 18.02 8.17
N ARG A 110 11.97 17.77 8.27
CA ARG A 110 12.95 18.74 8.77
C ARG A 110 13.07 19.95 7.85
N LYS A 111 13.20 19.71 6.54
CA LYS A 111 13.33 20.77 5.54
C LYS A 111 12.07 21.64 5.44
N PHE A 112 10.89 21.03 5.54
CA PHE A 112 9.62 21.75 5.65
C PHE A 112 9.58 22.62 6.92
N ALA A 113 9.91 22.05 8.09
CA ALA A 113 9.88 22.77 9.36
C ALA A 113 10.83 23.98 9.38
N GLU A 114 12.07 23.79 8.89
CA GLU A 114 13.06 24.85 8.76
C GLU A 114 12.53 26.00 7.90
N LYS A 115 12.10 25.71 6.67
CA LYS A 115 11.58 26.73 5.73
C LYS A 115 10.33 27.42 6.26
N LEU A 116 9.36 26.66 6.78
CA LEU A 116 8.11 27.20 7.32
C LEU A 116 8.40 28.21 8.45
N SER A 117 9.27 27.81 9.39
CA SER A 117 9.62 28.66 10.53
C SER A 117 10.39 29.91 10.12
N ALA A 118 11.27 29.81 9.12
CA ALA A 118 12.04 30.94 8.60
C ALA A 118 11.15 31.97 7.89
N GLU A 119 10.16 31.50 7.13
CA GLU A 119 9.25 32.36 6.35
C GLU A 119 8.14 32.99 7.20
N LEU A 120 7.45 32.18 8.02
CA LEU A 120 6.27 32.62 8.77
C LEU A 120 6.58 33.03 10.21
N LYS A 121 7.80 32.76 10.71
CA LYS A 121 8.23 33.03 12.10
C LYS A 121 7.33 32.40 13.14
N VAL A 122 6.93 31.15 12.91
CA VAL A 122 6.05 30.37 13.79
C VAL A 122 6.82 29.25 14.50
N PRO A 123 6.42 28.85 15.71
CA PRO A 123 7.00 27.71 16.41
C PRO A 123 6.60 26.39 15.73
N VAL A 124 7.61 25.55 15.42
CA VAL A 124 7.41 24.23 14.81
C VAL A 124 8.05 23.14 15.67
N TYR A 125 7.28 22.10 15.95
CA TYR A 125 7.70 20.93 16.71
C TYR A 125 7.85 19.72 15.79
N LEU A 126 8.97 19.02 15.87
CA LEU A 126 9.11 17.74 15.18
C LEU A 126 8.42 16.63 15.98
N TYR A 127 7.77 15.70 15.27
CA TYR A 127 7.14 14.52 15.88
C TYR A 127 7.40 13.23 15.08
N GLY A 128 7.00 12.10 15.65
CA GLY A 128 7.08 10.79 14.99
C GLY A 128 8.52 10.33 14.82
N TYR A 129 8.86 9.82 13.64
CA TYR A 129 10.22 9.41 13.31
C TYR A 129 11.18 10.59 13.16
N ALA A 130 10.68 11.83 13.01
CA ALA A 130 11.53 13.01 12.89
C ALA A 130 12.01 13.57 14.25
N SER A 131 11.39 13.14 15.36
CA SER A 131 11.71 13.59 16.72
C SER A 131 12.48 12.52 17.49
N ASP A 132 13.58 12.93 18.12
CA ASP A 132 14.39 12.06 19.00
C ASP A 132 13.91 12.10 20.46
N GLN A 133 12.90 12.93 20.76
CA GLN A 133 12.40 13.13 22.13
C GLN A 133 11.16 12.27 22.39
N GLU A 134 11.26 11.31 23.32
CA GLU A 134 10.17 10.37 23.65
C GLU A 134 8.86 11.05 24.10
N TYR A 135 8.97 12.18 24.78
CA TYR A 135 7.80 12.93 25.26
C TYR A 135 7.15 13.83 24.19
N ARG A 136 7.72 13.90 22.98
CA ARG A 136 7.17 14.58 21.79
C ARG A 136 7.01 13.62 20.61
N LYS A 137 7.04 12.31 20.85
CA LYS A 137 6.99 11.32 19.77
C LYS A 137 5.63 11.27 19.09
N THR A 138 4.55 11.50 19.84
CA THR A 138 3.17 11.37 19.35
C THR A 138 2.46 12.72 19.31
N VAL A 139 1.56 12.86 18.34
CA VAL A 139 0.74 14.07 18.17
C VAL A 139 -0.04 14.42 19.45
N PRO A 140 -0.71 13.49 20.16
CA PRO A 140 -1.43 13.84 21.38
C PRO A 140 -0.55 14.40 22.51
N GLN A 141 0.73 13.99 22.61
CA GLN A 141 1.65 14.54 23.61
C GLN A 141 1.96 16.02 23.35
N ILE A 142 2.23 16.37 22.09
CA ILE A 142 2.51 17.75 21.70
C ILE A 142 1.21 18.58 21.72
N ARG A 143 0.08 17.98 21.34
CA ARG A 143 -1.23 18.65 21.32
C ARG A 143 -1.89 18.78 22.69
N ALA A 144 -1.32 18.20 23.75
CA ALA A 144 -1.88 18.32 25.10
C ALA A 144 -1.95 19.81 25.53
N GLY A 145 -3.17 20.25 25.87
CA GLY A 145 -3.51 21.65 26.15
C GLY A 145 -4.01 22.45 24.94
N GLU A 146 -3.97 21.86 23.74
CA GLU A 146 -4.43 22.45 22.48
C GLU A 146 -3.82 23.84 22.21
N TYR A 147 -4.52 24.69 21.45
CA TYR A 147 -4.11 26.05 21.13
C TYR A 147 -3.91 26.93 22.39
N GLU A 148 -4.85 26.84 23.34
CA GLU A 148 -4.84 27.64 24.57
C GLU A 148 -3.63 27.33 25.47
N GLY A 149 -3.21 26.06 25.50
CA GLY A 149 -2.09 25.60 26.31
C GLY A 149 -0.71 26.02 25.80
N ILE A 150 -0.59 26.51 24.56
CA ILE A 150 0.72 26.89 23.96
C ILE A 150 1.38 28.01 24.76
N LEU A 151 0.60 28.98 25.23
CA LEU A 151 1.08 30.18 25.92
C LEU A 151 1.89 29.83 27.17
N GLU A 152 1.44 28.84 27.95
CA GLU A 152 2.16 28.33 29.10
C GLU A 152 3.28 27.36 28.69
N LYS A 153 3.03 26.54 27.67
CA LYS A 153 3.92 25.47 27.24
C LYS A 153 5.22 26.01 26.65
N ILE A 154 5.14 26.97 25.73
CA ILE A 154 6.28 27.51 24.98
C ILE A 154 7.33 28.21 25.85
N THR A 155 6.94 28.65 27.05
CA THR A 155 7.86 29.29 28.02
C THR A 155 8.76 28.30 28.76
N LYS A 156 8.42 27.01 28.73
CA LYS A 156 9.17 25.98 29.45
C LYS A 156 10.37 25.50 28.63
N PRO A 157 11.57 25.35 29.22
CA PRO A 157 12.77 24.92 28.48
C PRO A 157 12.58 23.60 27.73
N GLU A 158 11.88 22.63 28.35
CA GLU A 158 11.56 21.34 27.75
C GLU A 158 10.53 21.42 26.63
N TRP A 159 9.93 22.58 26.37
CA TRP A 159 8.96 22.83 25.30
C TRP A 159 9.45 23.88 24.29
N THR A 160 10.76 24.15 24.28
CA THR A 160 11.40 24.94 23.21
C THR A 160 11.12 24.31 21.84
N PRO A 161 10.61 25.05 20.85
CA PRO A 161 10.39 24.55 19.49
C PRO A 161 11.67 24.00 18.87
N ASP A 162 11.54 22.99 18.01
CA ASP A 162 12.68 22.46 17.26
C ASP A 162 13.13 23.44 16.16
N PHE A 163 12.17 24.18 15.59
CA PHE A 163 12.41 25.26 14.65
C PHE A 163 11.53 26.48 14.95
N GLY A 164 12.02 27.67 14.60
CA GLY A 164 11.33 28.93 14.80
C GLY A 164 11.49 29.53 16.21
N PRO A 165 10.95 30.74 16.43
CA PRO A 165 11.04 31.41 17.71
C PRO A 165 10.16 30.72 18.76
N ALA A 166 10.59 30.75 20.02
CA ALA A 166 9.80 30.34 21.18
C ALA A 166 8.77 31.44 21.56
N GLU A 167 7.99 31.90 20.58
CA GLU A 167 7.02 32.99 20.70
C GLU A 167 5.63 32.51 20.31
N PHE A 168 4.61 32.96 21.07
CA PHE A 168 3.23 32.63 20.76
C PHE A 168 2.71 33.53 19.64
N VAL A 169 2.23 32.91 18.56
CA VAL A 169 1.71 33.61 17.37
C VAL A 169 0.18 33.43 17.33
N SER A 170 -0.58 34.46 17.73
CA SER A 170 -2.02 34.31 18.01
C SER A 170 -2.87 33.86 16.82
N ASN A 171 -2.60 34.36 15.61
CA ASN A 171 -3.36 33.96 14.41
C ASN A 171 -3.02 32.53 13.95
N TRP A 172 -1.89 31.95 14.39
CA TRP A 172 -1.39 30.68 13.89
C TRP A 172 -1.36 29.55 14.92
N GLY A 173 -1.00 29.81 16.18
CA GLY A 173 -0.66 28.78 17.15
C GLY A 173 0.72 28.17 16.89
N ALA A 174 0.82 26.84 16.88
CA ALA A 174 2.05 26.11 16.58
C ALA A 174 1.78 24.96 15.60
N THR A 175 2.82 24.55 14.86
CA THR A 175 2.73 23.48 13.85
C THR A 175 3.55 22.27 14.25
N MET A 176 3.01 21.06 14.02
CA MET A 176 3.76 19.81 14.14
C MET A 176 4.17 19.30 12.76
N ALA A 177 5.47 19.11 12.52
CA ALA A 177 5.98 18.50 11.30
C ALA A 177 6.60 17.13 11.62
N GLY A 178 6.43 16.13 10.77
CA GLY A 178 7.02 14.84 11.09
C GLY A 178 6.96 13.82 9.96
N ALA A 179 7.64 12.70 10.19
CA ALA A 179 7.56 11.54 9.33
C ALA A 179 6.92 10.38 10.11
N ARG A 180 6.04 9.64 9.46
CA ARG A 180 5.35 8.49 10.06
C ARG A 180 5.01 7.43 9.02
N LYS A 181 4.69 6.24 9.50
CA LYS A 181 4.02 5.23 8.69
C LYS A 181 2.64 5.73 8.25
N PHE A 182 2.09 5.07 7.23
CA PHE A 182 0.72 5.29 6.79
C PHE A 182 -0.24 5.09 7.97
N LEU A 183 -1.11 6.08 8.20
CA LEU A 183 -2.05 6.11 9.30
C LEU A 183 -3.44 6.06 8.68
N ILE A 184 -4.26 5.13 9.15
CA ILE A 184 -5.64 4.99 8.68
C ILE A 184 -6.56 5.65 9.72
N ALA A 185 -7.21 6.74 9.33
CA ALA A 185 -8.26 7.38 10.11
C ALA A 185 -9.58 6.65 9.87
N TYR A 186 -10.06 5.97 10.89
CA TYR A 186 -11.17 5.02 10.82
C TYR A 186 -12.18 5.28 11.93
N ASN A 187 -13.40 5.65 11.56
CA ASN A 187 -14.47 5.95 12.52
C ASN A 187 -15.51 4.83 12.50
N VAL A 188 -15.89 4.31 13.66
CA VAL A 188 -16.97 3.32 13.79
C VAL A 188 -18.22 3.99 14.36
N ASN A 189 -19.34 3.85 13.66
CA ASN A 189 -20.59 4.52 13.99
C ASN A 189 -21.35 3.75 15.08
N VAL A 190 -21.77 4.46 16.12
CA VAL A 190 -22.48 3.87 17.27
C VAL A 190 -23.75 4.66 17.56
N LEU A 191 -24.90 3.97 17.57
CA LEU A 191 -26.15 4.52 18.08
C LEU A 191 -26.12 4.48 19.62
N GLY A 192 -25.56 5.54 20.20
CA GLY A 192 -25.39 5.74 21.63
C GLY A 192 -24.97 7.19 21.90
N THR A 193 -24.47 7.48 23.09
CA THR A 193 -24.00 8.83 23.44
C THR A 193 -22.50 9.01 23.20
N LYS A 194 -22.02 10.26 23.17
CA LYS A 194 -20.60 10.60 23.09
C LYS A 194 -19.79 9.94 24.23
N GLU A 195 -20.34 9.91 25.44
CA GLU A 195 -19.68 9.31 26.61
C GLU A 195 -19.54 7.79 26.47
N GLN A 196 -20.54 7.13 25.90
CA GLN A 196 -20.50 5.69 25.66
C GLN A 196 -19.52 5.33 24.55
N ALA A 197 -19.52 6.08 23.44
CA ALA A 197 -18.52 5.92 22.40
C ALA A 197 -17.10 6.19 22.94
N HIS A 198 -16.95 7.22 23.78
CA HIS A 198 -15.66 7.54 24.40
C HIS A 198 -15.20 6.43 25.33
N ARG A 199 -16.11 5.85 26.12
CA ARG A 199 -15.81 4.67 26.94
C ARG A 199 -15.27 3.50 26.12
N ILE A 200 -15.90 3.18 24.98
CA ILE A 200 -15.40 2.14 24.08
C ILE A 200 -14.01 2.52 23.53
N ALA A 201 -13.82 3.78 23.15
CA ALA A 201 -12.54 4.29 22.67
C ALA A 201 -11.40 4.11 23.70
N LEU A 202 -11.68 4.39 24.98
CA LEU A 202 -10.73 4.18 26.08
C LEU A 202 -10.33 2.70 26.23
N ASP A 203 -11.27 1.77 26.02
CA ASP A 203 -11.03 0.34 26.20
C ASP A 203 -10.20 -0.26 25.04
N ILE A 204 -10.29 0.31 23.83
CA ILE A 204 -9.58 -0.20 22.65
C ILE A 204 -8.22 0.47 22.43
N ARG A 205 -8.05 1.77 22.75
CA ARG A 205 -6.83 2.52 22.43
C ARG A 205 -5.65 2.06 23.27
N GLU A 206 -4.44 2.07 22.71
CA GLU A 206 -3.23 1.55 23.38
C GLU A 206 -2.97 2.22 24.74
N GLN A 207 -3.18 3.53 24.83
CA GLN A 207 -3.02 4.29 26.08
C GLN A 207 -4.00 3.85 27.18
N GLY A 208 -5.13 3.26 26.80
CA GLY A 208 -6.16 2.85 27.73
C GLY A 208 -6.82 4.00 28.48
N ARG A 209 -7.24 3.69 29.72
CA ARG A 209 -7.86 4.65 30.66
C ARG A 209 -6.81 5.36 31.51
N SER A 210 -5.76 4.63 31.90
CA SER A 210 -4.62 5.14 32.65
C SER A 210 -3.36 4.36 32.27
N LYS A 211 -2.20 4.73 32.85
CA LYS A 211 -0.94 4.01 32.61
C LYS A 211 -0.99 2.57 33.12
N GLU A 212 -1.80 2.30 34.13
CA GLU A 212 -1.99 1.00 34.78
C GLU A 212 -3.05 0.13 34.07
N GLU A 213 -3.94 0.76 33.30
CA GLU A 213 -5.03 0.12 32.56
C GLU A 213 -4.93 0.41 31.06
N PRO A 214 -3.94 -0.20 30.34
CA PRO A 214 -3.81 -0.05 28.90
C PRO A 214 -4.98 -0.70 28.17
N GLY A 215 -5.33 -0.17 27.00
CA GLY A 215 -6.39 -0.74 26.18
C GLY A 215 -5.92 -1.96 25.38
N LYS A 216 -6.87 -2.56 24.66
CA LYS A 216 -6.67 -3.86 24.01
C LYS A 216 -5.78 -3.82 22.76
N LEU A 217 -5.84 -2.75 21.97
CA LEU A 217 -5.20 -2.69 20.67
C LEU A 217 -3.89 -1.89 20.71
N LYS A 218 -2.81 -2.48 20.19
CA LYS A 218 -1.51 -1.79 20.04
C LYS A 218 -1.54 -0.87 18.82
N LYS A 219 -0.73 0.19 18.83
CA LYS A 219 -0.64 1.15 17.71
C LYS A 219 -2.00 1.72 17.28
N CYS A 220 -2.90 1.84 18.25
CA CYS A 220 -4.27 2.31 18.09
C CYS A 220 -4.49 3.49 19.03
N GLN A 221 -4.91 4.62 18.48
CA GLN A 221 -5.38 5.77 19.25
C GLN A 221 -6.86 5.92 18.98
N ALA A 222 -7.67 6.24 19.99
CA ALA A 222 -9.09 6.44 19.80
C ALA A 222 -9.68 7.45 20.78
N ILE A 223 -10.73 8.13 20.33
CA ILE A 223 -11.61 8.99 21.13
C ILE A 223 -13.07 8.82 20.69
N GLY A 224 -14.01 9.04 21.60
CA GLY A 224 -15.42 9.15 21.24
C GLY A 224 -15.84 10.61 21.04
N TRP A 225 -16.61 10.86 19.99
CA TRP A 225 -17.23 12.17 19.72
C TRP A 225 -18.68 12.01 19.24
N TRP A 226 -19.34 13.15 19.05
CA TRP A 226 -20.68 13.25 18.49
C TRP A 226 -20.61 13.87 17.10
N LEU A 227 -21.37 13.32 16.15
CA LEU A 227 -21.48 13.81 14.78
C LEU A 227 -22.88 14.40 14.59
N GLU A 228 -22.99 15.73 14.62
CA GLU A 228 -24.28 16.44 14.60
C GLU A 228 -25.04 16.21 13.29
N GLU A 229 -24.34 16.27 12.16
CA GLU A 229 -24.90 16.10 10.82
C GLU A 229 -25.51 14.71 10.57
N ALA A 230 -25.06 13.70 11.31
CA ALA A 230 -25.54 12.33 11.23
C ALA A 230 -26.37 11.90 12.46
N ASN A 231 -26.52 12.78 13.45
CA ASN A 231 -27.22 12.54 14.72
C ASN A 231 -26.79 11.20 15.38
N MET A 232 -25.47 10.98 15.50
CA MET A 232 -24.91 9.74 16.06
C MET A 232 -23.56 9.96 16.73
N ALA A 233 -23.19 9.04 17.62
CA ALA A 233 -21.86 8.99 18.19
C ALA A 233 -20.91 8.18 17.30
N GLN A 234 -19.61 8.46 17.37
CA GLN A 234 -18.58 7.67 16.72
C GLN A 234 -17.44 7.35 17.67
N VAL A 235 -16.89 6.15 17.52
CA VAL A 235 -15.56 5.82 18.01
C VAL A 235 -14.58 6.18 16.90
N SER A 236 -13.90 7.31 17.05
CA SER A 236 -12.89 7.76 16.11
C SER A 236 -11.55 7.12 16.43
N ILE A 237 -10.95 6.45 15.44
CA ILE A 237 -9.76 5.62 15.61
C ILE A 237 -8.67 6.06 14.62
N ASN A 238 -7.45 6.21 15.11
CA ASN A 238 -6.25 6.32 14.30
C ASN A 238 -5.44 5.02 14.45
N LEU A 239 -5.38 4.24 13.37
CA LEU A 239 -4.49 3.08 13.26
C LEU A 239 -3.12 3.57 12.81
N THR A 240 -2.22 3.77 13.77
CA THR A 240 -0.88 4.31 13.53
C THR A 240 0.08 3.31 12.87
N ASP A 241 -0.26 2.03 12.93
CA ASP A 241 0.42 0.95 12.22
C ASP A 241 -0.59 -0.16 11.90
N HIS A 242 -1.10 -0.16 10.67
CA HIS A 242 -2.16 -1.09 10.26
C HIS A 242 -1.65 -2.53 10.05
N ASP A 243 -0.33 -2.73 9.98
CA ASP A 243 0.25 -4.08 9.96
C ASP A 243 0.22 -4.74 11.35
N VAL A 244 0.24 -3.92 12.41
CA VAL A 244 0.14 -4.40 13.80
C VAL A 244 -1.32 -4.55 14.22
N THR A 245 -2.15 -3.53 13.96
CA THR A 245 -3.59 -3.57 14.25
C THR A 245 -4.36 -3.28 12.96
N PRO A 246 -4.84 -4.32 12.26
CA PRO A 246 -5.66 -4.18 11.06
C PRO A 246 -7.02 -3.54 11.32
N ILE A 247 -7.65 -2.98 10.28
CA ILE A 247 -8.96 -2.31 10.35
C ILE A 247 -10.04 -3.23 10.94
N HIS A 248 -10.10 -4.49 10.49
CA HIS A 248 -11.11 -5.45 10.95
C HIS A 248 -10.99 -5.74 12.46
N SER A 249 -9.77 -5.79 13.00
CA SER A 249 -9.54 -6.00 14.44
C SER A 249 -10.09 -4.84 15.28
N ALA A 250 -9.89 -3.59 14.81
CA ALA A 250 -10.45 -2.42 15.46
C ALA A 250 -11.98 -2.39 15.40
N TYR A 251 -12.55 -2.67 14.23
CA TYR A 251 -14.00 -2.74 14.04
C TYR A 251 -14.66 -3.81 14.92
N GLU A 252 -14.10 -5.02 14.94
CA GLU A 252 -14.62 -6.15 15.71
C GLU A 252 -14.53 -5.91 17.22
N GLU A 253 -13.46 -5.27 17.73
CA GLU A 253 -13.38 -4.90 19.14
C GLU A 253 -14.37 -3.80 19.52
N VAL A 254 -14.62 -2.82 18.65
CA VAL A 254 -15.71 -1.85 18.85
C VAL A 254 -17.07 -2.56 18.87
N CYS A 255 -17.31 -3.49 17.94
CA CYS A 255 -18.54 -4.27 17.90
C CYS A 255 -18.76 -5.07 19.19
N LYS A 256 -17.71 -5.69 19.74
CA LYS A 256 -17.78 -6.38 21.04
C LYS A 256 -18.09 -5.41 22.18
N GLY A 257 -17.36 -4.29 22.28
CA GLY A 257 -17.59 -3.30 23.33
C GLY A 257 -18.98 -2.66 23.27
N ALA A 258 -19.49 -2.39 22.06
CA ALA A 258 -20.85 -1.92 21.85
C ALA A 258 -21.89 -2.97 22.28
N LYS A 259 -21.68 -4.24 21.92
CA LYS A 259 -22.56 -5.36 22.32
C LYS A 259 -22.64 -5.51 23.84
N ASP A 260 -21.52 -5.38 24.54
CA ASP A 260 -21.47 -5.45 26.01
C ASP A 260 -22.29 -4.32 26.66
N LEU A 261 -22.34 -3.16 26.00
CA LEU A 261 -23.14 -1.99 26.40
C LEU A 261 -24.56 -1.99 25.80
N LYS A 262 -24.93 -3.00 25.01
CA LYS A 262 -26.21 -3.10 24.28
C LYS A 262 -26.47 -1.93 23.31
N LEU A 263 -25.41 -1.45 22.67
CA LEU A 263 -25.45 -0.39 21.65
C LEU A 263 -25.38 -1.00 20.25
N ALA A 264 -26.00 -0.34 19.28
CA ALA A 264 -25.95 -0.76 17.88
C ALA A 264 -24.77 -0.09 17.16
N VAL A 265 -23.95 -0.90 16.47
CA VAL A 265 -22.95 -0.42 15.51
C VAL A 265 -23.62 -0.32 14.14
N THR A 266 -23.45 0.82 13.46
CA THR A 266 -24.14 1.13 12.20
C THR A 266 -23.14 1.40 11.06
N GLY A 267 -22.17 0.50 10.93
CA GLY A 267 -21.10 0.61 9.95
C GLY A 267 -19.98 1.52 10.40
N SER A 268 -19.21 2.01 9.44
CA SER A 268 -18.01 2.79 9.69
C SER A 268 -17.66 3.68 8.50
N GLN A 269 -16.63 4.50 8.67
CA GLN A 269 -16.14 5.44 7.69
C GLN A 269 -14.60 5.45 7.73
N ILE A 270 -13.98 5.47 6.57
CA ILE A 270 -12.58 5.85 6.42
C ILE A 270 -12.56 7.35 6.07
N VAL A 271 -11.75 8.11 6.78
CA VAL A 271 -11.52 9.54 6.55
C VAL A 271 -10.26 9.68 5.72
N GLY A 272 -10.34 10.42 4.62
CA GLY A 272 -9.29 10.48 3.60
C GLY A 272 -9.10 9.18 2.81
N ILE A 273 -7.84 8.79 2.59
CA ILE A 273 -7.45 7.66 1.74
C ILE A 273 -6.87 6.48 2.54
N VAL A 274 -6.83 5.30 1.92
CA VAL A 274 -6.41 4.04 2.54
C VAL A 274 -5.52 3.21 1.59
N PRO A 275 -4.54 2.44 2.11
CA PRO A 275 -3.79 1.50 1.29
C PRO A 275 -4.64 0.30 0.88
N LEU A 276 -4.51 -0.16 -0.36
CA LEU A 276 -5.21 -1.33 -0.91
C LEU A 276 -5.01 -2.54 -0.01
N ARG A 277 -3.76 -2.77 0.42
CA ARG A 277 -3.40 -3.88 1.32
C ARG A 277 -4.24 -3.90 2.60
N ALA A 278 -4.53 -2.74 3.19
CA ALA A 278 -5.29 -2.68 4.43
C ALA A 278 -6.76 -3.12 4.24
N ILE A 279 -7.36 -2.82 3.08
CA ILE A 279 -8.70 -3.30 2.73
C ILE A 279 -8.67 -4.78 2.35
N LEU A 280 -7.65 -5.25 1.64
CA LEU A 280 -7.50 -6.66 1.29
C LEU A 280 -7.32 -7.54 2.55
N GLN A 281 -6.59 -7.07 3.56
CA GLN A 281 -6.49 -7.75 4.86
C GLN A 281 -7.86 -7.91 5.55
N VAL A 282 -8.77 -6.95 5.39
CA VAL A 282 -10.15 -7.06 5.88
C VAL A 282 -10.88 -8.16 5.11
N ALA A 283 -10.78 -8.17 3.78
CA ALA A 283 -11.41 -9.20 2.97
C ALA A 283 -10.91 -10.60 3.33
N GLU A 284 -9.60 -10.78 3.45
CA GLU A 284 -8.98 -12.05 3.87
C GLU A 284 -9.46 -12.51 5.24
N HIS A 285 -9.57 -11.61 6.21
CA HIS A 285 -10.13 -11.92 7.52
C HIS A 285 -11.55 -12.51 7.41
N TYR A 286 -12.44 -11.83 6.70
CA TYR A 286 -13.83 -12.28 6.58
C TYR A 286 -13.98 -13.50 5.68
N ILE A 287 -13.17 -13.66 4.64
CA ILE A 287 -13.11 -14.88 3.83
C ILE A 287 -12.79 -16.09 4.72
N ASN A 288 -11.79 -15.96 5.59
CA ASN A 288 -11.40 -17.04 6.50
C ASN A 288 -12.45 -17.26 7.61
N LYS A 289 -12.92 -16.19 8.26
CA LYS A 289 -13.91 -16.24 9.35
C LYS A 289 -15.24 -16.86 8.92
N GLU A 290 -15.65 -16.61 7.69
CA GLU A 290 -16.95 -17.04 7.15
C GLU A 290 -16.84 -18.22 6.17
N ASN A 291 -15.64 -18.78 6.00
CA ASN A 291 -15.35 -19.92 5.12
C ASN A 291 -15.82 -19.68 3.66
N LEU A 292 -15.56 -18.48 3.16
CA LEU A 292 -15.91 -18.07 1.79
C LEU A 292 -14.82 -18.49 0.80
N PHE A 293 -15.15 -18.39 -0.49
CA PHE A 293 -14.20 -18.59 -1.57
C PHE A 293 -14.31 -17.43 -2.55
N ILE A 294 -13.37 -16.49 -2.45
CA ILE A 294 -13.33 -15.26 -3.25
C ILE A 294 -11.89 -15.04 -3.70
N LEU A 295 -11.71 -14.89 -5.01
CA LEU A 295 -10.39 -14.74 -5.64
C LEU A 295 -10.18 -13.31 -6.14
N GLU A 296 -11.18 -12.80 -6.86
CA GLU A 296 -11.10 -11.52 -7.56
C GLU A 296 -11.01 -10.35 -6.59
N GLU A 297 -10.14 -9.41 -6.91
CA GLU A 297 -9.85 -8.23 -6.09
C GLU A 297 -11.10 -7.37 -5.88
N ASP A 298 -11.86 -7.09 -6.93
CA ASP A 298 -13.10 -6.33 -6.87
C ASP A 298 -14.13 -6.96 -5.92
N GLN A 299 -14.20 -8.29 -5.90
CA GLN A 299 -15.09 -9.02 -4.99
C GLN A 299 -14.58 -8.97 -3.54
N LYS A 300 -13.26 -9.04 -3.33
CA LYS A 300 -12.64 -8.86 -2.02
C LYS A 300 -12.92 -7.46 -1.46
N LEU A 301 -12.75 -6.43 -2.29
CA LEU A 301 -13.09 -5.05 -1.95
C LEU A 301 -14.57 -4.93 -1.59
N HIS A 302 -15.45 -5.49 -2.42
CA HIS A 302 -16.89 -5.49 -2.18
C HIS A 302 -17.23 -6.15 -0.83
N LEU A 303 -16.63 -7.30 -0.51
CA LEU A 303 -16.82 -7.96 0.78
C LEU A 303 -16.38 -7.05 1.94
N ALA A 304 -15.18 -6.49 1.88
CA ALA A 304 -14.63 -5.64 2.94
C ALA A 304 -15.50 -4.40 3.19
N ILE A 305 -15.90 -3.71 2.11
CA ILE A 305 -16.77 -2.53 2.15
C ILE A 305 -18.09 -2.85 2.85
N ASN A 306 -18.71 -3.99 2.49
CA ASN A 306 -19.98 -4.41 3.08
C ASN A 306 -19.83 -4.83 4.55
N ARG A 307 -18.79 -5.60 4.90
CA ARG A 307 -18.60 -6.12 6.26
C ARG A 307 -18.28 -5.02 7.28
N LEU A 308 -17.53 -4.02 6.88
CA LEU A 308 -17.27 -2.84 7.71
C LEU A 308 -18.39 -1.80 7.62
N GLY A 309 -19.28 -1.90 6.63
CA GLY A 309 -20.30 -0.89 6.37
C GLY A 309 -19.69 0.47 6.02
N LEU A 310 -18.66 0.50 5.15
CA LEU A 310 -17.95 1.73 4.76
C LEU A 310 -18.84 2.74 4.02
N ASN A 311 -19.97 2.29 3.50
CA ASN A 311 -20.96 3.14 2.80
C ASN A 311 -21.93 3.86 3.74
N SER A 312 -21.74 3.77 5.06
CA SER A 312 -22.75 4.15 6.06
C SER A 312 -23.08 5.65 6.10
N LEU A 313 -22.09 6.52 5.90
CA LEU A 313 -22.23 7.99 5.91
C LEU A 313 -22.13 8.62 4.52
N GLY A 314 -21.75 7.83 3.52
CA GLY A 314 -21.56 8.25 2.13
C GLY A 314 -20.98 7.10 1.31
N PRO A 315 -21.06 7.16 -0.03
CA PRO A 315 -20.51 6.11 -0.88
C PRO A 315 -18.98 6.02 -0.73
N PHE A 316 -18.49 4.80 -0.55
CA PHE A 316 -17.06 4.48 -0.62
C PHE A 316 -16.74 4.08 -2.07
N SER A 317 -16.11 4.99 -2.81
CA SER A 317 -15.58 4.73 -4.16
C SER A 317 -14.13 4.26 -4.06
N PRO A 318 -13.80 2.98 -4.34
CA PRO A 318 -12.42 2.49 -4.23
C PRO A 318 -11.42 3.30 -5.07
N LYS A 319 -11.83 3.75 -6.26
CA LYS A 319 -10.97 4.54 -7.17
C LYS A 319 -10.60 5.93 -6.64
N GLU A 320 -11.35 6.44 -5.66
CA GLU A 320 -11.16 7.78 -5.06
C GLU A 320 -10.67 7.70 -3.61
N ARG A 321 -10.49 6.48 -3.08
CA ARG A 321 -10.15 6.26 -1.67
C ARG A 321 -8.94 5.35 -1.49
N ILE A 322 -8.61 4.51 -2.47
CA ILE A 322 -7.46 3.61 -2.41
C ILE A 322 -6.27 4.28 -3.09
N ILE A 323 -5.20 4.54 -2.34
CA ILE A 323 -4.05 5.31 -2.83
C ILE A 323 -3.45 4.68 -4.09
N GLU A 324 -3.26 3.36 -4.13
CA GLU A 324 -2.67 2.66 -5.28
C GLU A 324 -3.51 2.80 -6.56
N TYR A 325 -4.82 3.03 -6.47
CA TYR A 325 -5.68 3.29 -7.62
C TYR A 325 -5.73 4.76 -8.03
N MET A 326 -5.32 5.66 -7.14
CA MET A 326 -5.28 7.11 -7.38
C MET A 326 -3.93 7.59 -7.93
N LEU A 327 -2.87 6.81 -7.69
CA LEU A 327 -1.57 7.11 -8.26
C LEU A 327 -1.64 6.99 -9.78
N PRO A 328 -1.05 7.95 -10.53
CA PRO A 328 -0.94 7.81 -11.97
C PRO A 328 -0.15 6.55 -12.28
N GLU A 329 -0.78 5.61 -12.98
CA GLU A 329 -0.10 4.42 -13.49
C GLU A 329 1.01 4.91 -14.44
N ASN A 330 2.26 4.44 -14.25
CA ASN A 330 3.31 4.56 -15.27
C ASN A 330 3.04 3.55 -16.41
N ASP A 331 1.80 3.55 -16.90
CA ASP A 331 1.21 2.55 -17.77
C ASP A 331 1.78 2.55 -19.19
N SER A 332 2.41 3.66 -19.58
CA SER A 332 3.04 3.81 -20.88
C SER A 332 4.22 2.84 -21.10
N GLU A 333 4.86 2.37 -20.04
CA GLU A 333 6.03 1.48 -20.10
C GLU A 333 5.72 0.01 -19.78
N SER A 334 4.57 -0.31 -19.18
CA SER A 334 4.22 -1.70 -18.86
C SER A 334 3.90 -2.49 -20.14
N LEU A 335 4.55 -3.64 -20.29
CA LEU A 335 4.28 -4.64 -21.32
C LEU A 335 3.03 -5.45 -20.98
N ALA A 336 2.81 -5.74 -19.70
CA ALA A 336 1.65 -6.50 -19.23
C ALA A 336 0.32 -5.79 -19.54
N ASN A 337 0.33 -4.45 -19.58
CA ASN A 337 -0.85 -3.63 -19.88
C ASN A 337 -1.06 -3.35 -21.38
N LYS A 338 -0.17 -3.82 -22.26
CA LYS A 338 -0.36 -3.69 -23.72
C LYS A 338 -1.46 -4.63 -24.21
N SER A 339 -2.09 -4.25 -25.32
CA SER A 339 -2.91 -5.20 -26.08
C SER A 339 -2.05 -6.41 -26.50
N VAL A 340 -2.65 -7.60 -26.60
CA VAL A 340 -1.92 -8.81 -27.06
C VAL A 340 -1.26 -8.56 -28.42
N GLN A 341 -1.93 -7.81 -29.30
CA GLN A 341 -1.39 -7.45 -30.61
C GLN A 341 -0.14 -6.58 -30.50
N ASP A 342 -0.17 -5.56 -29.64
CA ASP A 342 0.95 -4.64 -29.47
C ASP A 342 2.11 -5.27 -28.71
N PHE A 343 1.83 -6.12 -27.72
CA PHE A 343 2.85 -6.93 -27.05
C PHE A 343 3.63 -7.79 -28.06
N ILE A 344 2.93 -8.55 -28.91
CA ILE A 344 3.55 -9.39 -29.95
C ILE A 344 4.38 -8.56 -30.95
N LYS A 345 3.84 -7.44 -31.43
CA LYS A 345 4.57 -6.54 -32.33
C LYS A 345 5.81 -5.93 -31.66
N THR A 346 5.72 -5.61 -30.37
CA THR A 346 6.84 -5.05 -29.59
C THR A 346 7.95 -6.09 -29.43
N VAL A 347 7.61 -7.35 -29.14
CA VAL A 347 8.59 -8.46 -29.08
C VAL A 347 9.27 -8.69 -30.44
N ALA A 348 8.54 -8.53 -31.55
CA ALA A 348 9.08 -8.68 -32.90
C ALA A 348 9.87 -7.45 -33.40
N ALA A 349 9.87 -6.35 -32.65
CA ALA A 349 10.53 -5.12 -33.06
C ALA A 349 12.06 -5.26 -33.05
N ARG A 350 12.75 -4.36 -33.77
CA ARG A 350 14.22 -4.30 -33.78
C ARG A 350 14.74 -3.58 -32.53
N THR A 351 14.44 -4.11 -31.36
CA THR A 351 14.88 -3.61 -30.05
C THR A 351 15.51 -4.76 -29.25
N PRO A 352 16.43 -4.46 -28.30
CA PRO A 352 17.07 -5.50 -27.49
C PRO A 352 16.16 -6.06 -26.37
N ALA A 353 15.08 -5.34 -26.02
CA ALA A 353 14.03 -5.77 -25.10
C ALA A 353 12.68 -5.18 -25.57
N PRO A 354 11.53 -5.80 -25.22
CA PRO A 354 11.36 -7.07 -24.51
C PRO A 354 11.84 -8.29 -25.31
N GLY A 355 12.25 -9.34 -24.62
CA GLY A 355 12.87 -10.52 -25.23
C GLY A 355 12.32 -11.86 -24.70
N GLY A 356 13.15 -12.89 -24.75
CA GLY A 356 12.76 -14.26 -24.42
C GLY A 356 12.28 -14.45 -22.97
N GLY A 357 12.85 -13.72 -22.00
CA GLY A 357 12.44 -13.81 -20.59
C GLY A 357 11.02 -13.30 -20.36
N SER A 358 10.71 -12.13 -20.91
CA SER A 358 9.37 -11.51 -20.87
C SER A 358 8.32 -12.44 -21.51
N VAL A 359 8.63 -13.07 -22.65
CA VAL A 359 7.75 -14.04 -23.32
C VAL A 359 7.61 -15.33 -22.50
N ALA A 360 8.68 -15.83 -21.90
CA ALA A 360 8.62 -17.02 -21.04
C ALA A 360 7.69 -16.81 -19.85
N ALA A 361 7.74 -15.64 -19.20
CA ALA A 361 6.83 -15.26 -18.13
C ALA A 361 5.37 -15.17 -18.63
N ALA A 362 5.13 -14.53 -19.78
CA ALA A 362 3.80 -14.41 -20.37
C ALA A 362 3.19 -15.77 -20.73
N VAL A 363 3.97 -16.67 -21.33
CA VAL A 363 3.53 -18.03 -21.68
C VAL A 363 3.25 -18.85 -20.42
N ALA A 364 4.09 -18.77 -19.40
CA ALA A 364 3.84 -19.41 -18.11
C ALA A 364 2.56 -18.88 -17.45
N ALA A 365 2.34 -17.56 -17.47
CA ALA A 365 1.14 -16.93 -16.93
C ALA A 365 -0.13 -17.44 -17.63
N MET A 366 -0.12 -17.55 -18.96
CA MET A 366 -1.22 -18.17 -19.72
C MET A 366 -1.45 -19.63 -19.34
N GLY A 367 -0.39 -20.40 -19.12
CA GLY A 367 -0.51 -21.80 -18.70
C GLY A 367 -1.15 -21.95 -17.31
N SER A 368 -0.77 -21.06 -16.38
CA SER A 368 -1.38 -20.99 -15.05
C SER A 368 -2.83 -20.51 -15.11
N ALA A 369 -3.14 -19.54 -15.98
CA ALA A 369 -4.49 -19.04 -16.21
C ALA A 369 -5.43 -20.12 -16.78
N LEU A 370 -5.00 -20.91 -17.76
CA LEU A 370 -5.78 -22.04 -18.29
C LEU A 370 -6.04 -23.09 -17.20
N SER A 371 -5.05 -23.36 -16.36
CA SER A 371 -5.18 -24.29 -15.23
C SER A 371 -6.16 -23.77 -14.18
N CYS A 372 -6.11 -22.47 -13.89
CA CYS A 372 -7.08 -21.78 -13.03
C CYS A 372 -8.50 -21.88 -13.60
N MET A 373 -8.67 -21.58 -14.90
CA MET A 373 -9.94 -21.68 -15.62
C MET A 373 -10.52 -23.09 -15.54
N VAL A 374 -9.72 -24.14 -15.75
CA VAL A 374 -10.17 -25.54 -15.63
C VAL A 374 -10.71 -25.83 -14.22
N GLY A 375 -10.02 -25.35 -13.19
CA GLY A 375 -10.50 -25.46 -11.81
C GLY A 375 -11.82 -24.70 -11.60
N GLN A 376 -11.90 -23.44 -12.03
CA GLN A 376 -13.14 -22.64 -11.93
C GLN A 376 -14.31 -23.26 -12.71
N MET A 377 -14.05 -23.84 -13.88
CA MET A 377 -15.06 -24.52 -14.69
C MET A 377 -15.59 -25.79 -14.03
N THR A 378 -14.84 -26.36 -13.08
CA THR A 378 -15.19 -27.51 -12.26
C THR A 378 -15.90 -27.11 -10.97
N TYR A 379 -15.53 -25.97 -10.37
CA TYR A 379 -16.04 -25.50 -9.09
C TYR A 379 -17.50 -25.01 -9.14
N GLY A 380 -18.25 -25.23 -8.05
CA GLY A 380 -19.54 -24.55 -7.81
C GLY A 380 -20.72 -25.04 -8.65
N LYS A 381 -20.52 -26.04 -9.50
CA LYS A 381 -21.59 -26.71 -10.25
C LYS A 381 -21.92 -28.03 -9.59
N ARG A 382 -23.22 -28.28 -9.39
CA ARG A 382 -23.77 -29.47 -8.71
C ARG A 382 -23.16 -30.81 -9.17
N GLN A 383 -22.86 -30.94 -10.46
CA GLN A 383 -22.28 -32.17 -11.01
C GLN A 383 -20.87 -32.49 -10.50
N TRP A 384 -20.14 -31.51 -9.95
CA TRP A 384 -18.76 -31.63 -9.46
C TRP A 384 -18.61 -31.24 -7.99
N GLU A 385 -19.72 -31.03 -7.27
CA GLU A 385 -19.75 -30.56 -5.87
C GLU A 385 -18.86 -31.38 -4.92
N ARG A 386 -18.73 -32.70 -5.16
CA ARG A 386 -17.82 -33.57 -4.40
C ARG A 386 -16.34 -33.19 -4.47
N TYR A 387 -15.97 -32.34 -5.42
CA TYR A 387 -14.61 -31.85 -5.64
C TYR A 387 -14.42 -30.39 -5.20
N ASP A 388 -15.44 -29.74 -4.62
CA ASP A 388 -15.36 -28.32 -4.26
C ASP A 388 -14.26 -28.02 -3.24
N SER A 389 -13.99 -28.92 -2.29
CA SER A 389 -12.91 -28.72 -1.31
C SER A 389 -11.53 -28.77 -1.98
N GLN A 390 -11.34 -29.67 -2.95
CA GLN A 390 -10.12 -29.74 -3.77
C GLN A 390 -10.00 -28.49 -4.64
N MET A 391 -11.08 -28.05 -5.29
CA MET A 391 -11.08 -26.85 -6.12
C MET A 391 -10.75 -25.59 -5.31
N ARG A 392 -11.33 -25.44 -4.11
CA ARG A 392 -11.02 -24.35 -3.17
C ARG A 392 -9.55 -24.32 -2.75
N ARG A 393 -8.84 -25.46 -2.80
CA ARG A 393 -7.39 -25.53 -2.56
C ARG A 393 -6.55 -25.29 -3.82
N ILE A 394 -6.94 -25.88 -4.96
CA ILE A 394 -6.14 -25.86 -6.20
C ILE A 394 -6.23 -24.53 -6.92
N ILE A 395 -7.43 -23.96 -7.06
CA ILE A 395 -7.65 -22.75 -7.87
C ILE A 395 -6.82 -21.56 -7.35
N PRO A 396 -6.76 -21.26 -6.02
CA PRO A 396 -5.94 -20.15 -5.53
C PRO A 396 -4.46 -20.29 -5.90
N ILE A 397 -3.91 -21.51 -5.87
CA ILE A 397 -2.50 -21.75 -6.22
C ILE A 397 -2.24 -21.34 -7.67
N MET A 398 -3.14 -21.70 -8.59
CA MET A 398 -3.04 -21.32 -10.00
C MET A 398 -3.25 -19.82 -10.19
N HIS A 399 -4.27 -19.25 -9.55
CA HIS A 399 -4.61 -17.83 -9.67
C HIS A 399 -3.48 -16.92 -9.16
N GLU A 400 -2.92 -17.20 -7.97
CA GLU A 400 -1.83 -16.41 -7.42
C GLU A 400 -0.54 -16.58 -8.24
N THR A 401 -0.24 -17.79 -8.71
CA THR A 401 0.94 -18.01 -9.58
C THR A 401 0.80 -17.28 -10.92
N MET A 402 -0.40 -17.23 -11.50
CA MET A 402 -0.68 -16.41 -12.68
C MET A 402 -0.37 -14.93 -12.41
N LYS A 403 -0.84 -14.36 -11.28
CA LYS A 403 -0.55 -12.98 -10.89
C LYS A 403 0.94 -12.72 -10.65
N GLU A 404 1.62 -13.63 -9.96
CA GLU A 404 3.07 -13.58 -9.77
C GLU A 404 3.78 -13.50 -11.14
N LEU A 405 3.43 -14.39 -12.08
CA LEU A 405 4.07 -14.45 -13.40
C LEU A 405 3.76 -13.23 -14.28
N LEU A 406 2.57 -12.63 -14.17
CA LEU A 406 2.25 -11.37 -14.86
C LEU A 406 3.19 -10.25 -14.42
N SER A 407 3.47 -10.14 -13.11
CA SER A 407 4.40 -9.12 -12.58
C SER A 407 5.85 -9.31 -13.06
N VAL A 408 6.20 -10.52 -13.52
CA VAL A 408 7.55 -10.86 -14.00
C VAL A 408 7.78 -10.40 -15.44
N ILE A 409 6.73 -10.21 -16.25
CA ILE A 409 6.83 -9.78 -17.65
C ILE A 409 7.62 -8.47 -17.75
N ASP A 410 7.26 -7.48 -16.94
CA ASP A 410 7.95 -6.19 -16.92
C ASP A 410 9.30 -6.26 -16.19
N ALA A 411 9.40 -7.10 -15.14
CA ALA A 411 10.61 -7.25 -14.35
C ALA A 411 11.82 -7.69 -15.19
N ASP A 412 11.60 -8.53 -16.20
CA ASP A 412 12.64 -8.97 -17.13
C ASP A 412 13.21 -7.80 -17.94
N THR A 413 12.32 -7.00 -18.55
CA THR A 413 12.73 -5.83 -19.33
C THR A 413 13.41 -4.78 -18.44
N PHE A 414 12.92 -4.56 -17.21
CA PHE A 414 13.58 -3.66 -16.27
C PHE A 414 14.95 -4.16 -15.82
N ALA A 415 15.10 -5.45 -15.53
CA ALA A 415 16.40 -6.02 -15.15
C ALA A 415 17.41 -5.91 -16.29
N PHE A 416 16.98 -6.15 -17.54
CA PHE A 416 17.80 -5.96 -18.72
C PHE A 416 18.24 -4.49 -18.89
N ASN A 417 17.30 -3.55 -18.79
CA ASN A 417 17.59 -2.12 -18.92
C ASN A 417 18.55 -1.63 -17.82
N ASP A 418 18.37 -2.08 -16.58
CA ASP A 418 19.27 -1.78 -15.47
C ASP A 418 20.69 -2.30 -15.76
N TYR A 419 20.82 -3.55 -16.24
CA TYR A 419 22.11 -4.10 -16.66
C TYR A 419 22.75 -3.28 -17.80
N MET A 420 21.98 -2.91 -18.83
CA MET A 420 22.48 -2.09 -19.94
C MET A 420 22.94 -0.69 -19.48
N ALA A 421 22.32 -0.12 -18.45
CA ALA A 421 22.77 1.14 -17.84
C ALA A 421 24.15 0.99 -17.19
N THR A 422 24.46 -0.15 -16.57
CA THR A 422 25.78 -0.40 -15.97
C THR A 422 26.90 -0.43 -17.03
N LEU A 423 26.60 -0.86 -18.27
CA LEU A 423 27.57 -0.84 -19.37
C LEU A 423 27.98 0.58 -19.80
N LYS A 424 27.19 1.60 -19.44
CA LYS A 424 27.45 3.01 -19.72
C LYS A 424 28.25 3.71 -18.61
N LEU A 425 28.54 3.04 -17.50
CA LEU A 425 29.32 3.62 -16.40
C LEU A 425 30.75 3.97 -16.87
N PRO A 426 31.39 5.00 -16.26
CA PRO A 426 32.77 5.39 -16.56
C PRO A 426 33.76 4.22 -16.46
N LYS A 427 34.90 4.37 -17.15
CA LYS A 427 35.97 3.35 -17.22
C LYS A 427 37.36 3.98 -17.26
N GLU A 428 37.49 5.17 -16.71
CA GLU A 428 38.67 6.03 -16.87
C GLU A 428 39.69 5.77 -15.76
N THR A 429 39.22 5.53 -14.53
CA THR A 429 40.07 5.23 -13.38
C THR A 429 39.98 3.75 -12.95
N PRO A 430 41.00 3.22 -12.24
CA PRO A 430 40.92 1.89 -11.62
C PRO A 430 39.72 1.74 -10.68
N GLU A 431 39.34 2.83 -10.00
CA GLU A 431 38.18 2.89 -9.11
C GLU A 431 36.87 2.80 -9.91
N ASP A 432 36.76 3.52 -11.03
CA ASP A 432 35.61 3.42 -11.94
C ASP A 432 35.43 2.00 -12.49
N ILE A 433 36.54 1.36 -12.87
CA ILE A 433 36.53 -0.01 -13.39
C ILE A 433 36.01 -0.97 -12.32
N ALA A 434 36.51 -0.89 -11.08
CA ALA A 434 36.08 -1.75 -9.99
C ALA A 434 34.59 -1.53 -9.62
N MET A 435 34.13 -0.27 -9.57
CA MET A 435 32.72 0.07 -9.33
C MET A 435 31.83 -0.44 -10.45
N ARG A 436 32.25 -0.26 -11.70
CA ARG A 436 31.53 -0.73 -12.88
C ARG A 436 31.42 -2.25 -12.90
N GLU A 437 32.50 -2.98 -12.63
CA GLU A 437 32.47 -4.46 -12.57
C GLU A 437 31.51 -4.96 -11.49
N THR A 438 31.56 -4.36 -10.29
CA THR A 438 30.65 -4.69 -9.20
C THR A 438 29.19 -4.44 -9.58
N ALA A 439 28.90 -3.29 -10.19
CA ALA A 439 27.56 -2.93 -10.64
C ALA A 439 27.06 -3.87 -11.76
N MET A 440 27.92 -4.23 -12.72
CA MET A 440 27.59 -5.17 -13.79
C MET A 440 27.25 -6.56 -13.25
N GLU A 441 28.05 -7.07 -12.31
CA GLU A 441 27.79 -8.38 -11.70
C GLU A 441 26.50 -8.38 -10.87
N ALA A 442 26.23 -7.30 -10.12
CA ALA A 442 24.95 -7.13 -9.43
C ALA A 442 23.76 -7.05 -10.42
N GLY A 443 23.94 -6.36 -11.55
CA GLY A 443 22.96 -6.29 -12.63
C GLY A 443 22.66 -7.65 -13.25
N LEU A 444 23.67 -8.47 -13.51
CA LEU A 444 23.51 -9.84 -13.99
C LEU A 444 22.83 -10.75 -12.96
N LYS A 445 23.21 -10.66 -11.68
CA LYS A 445 22.55 -11.42 -10.61
C LYS A 445 21.06 -11.07 -10.53
N LYS A 446 20.68 -9.81 -10.76
CA LYS A 446 19.28 -9.38 -10.89
C LYS A 446 18.63 -9.92 -12.16
N ALA A 447 19.31 -9.88 -13.31
CA ALA A 447 18.79 -10.43 -14.57
C ALA A 447 18.60 -11.96 -14.51
N ILE A 448 19.38 -12.68 -13.70
CA ILE A 448 19.21 -14.13 -13.44
C ILE A 448 18.06 -14.39 -12.48
N SER A 449 17.88 -13.58 -11.43
CA SER A 449 16.86 -13.83 -10.41
C SER A 449 15.43 -13.79 -10.96
N VAL A 450 15.19 -12.98 -12.00
CA VAL A 450 13.89 -12.85 -12.66
C VAL A 450 13.43 -14.16 -13.33
N PRO A 451 14.14 -14.75 -14.32
CA PRO A 451 13.76 -16.04 -14.89
C PRO A 451 13.84 -17.20 -13.88
N MET A 452 14.75 -17.15 -12.89
CA MET A 452 14.74 -18.11 -11.78
C MET A 452 13.39 -18.10 -11.03
N SER A 453 12.79 -16.92 -10.83
CA SER A 453 11.48 -16.81 -10.18
C SER A 453 10.36 -17.45 -11.01
N VAL A 454 10.40 -17.34 -12.35
CA VAL A 454 9.46 -18.02 -13.26
C VAL A 454 9.54 -19.53 -13.07
N ALA A 455 10.76 -20.09 -13.17
CA ALA A 455 10.98 -21.53 -13.04
C ALA A 455 10.51 -22.06 -11.67
N LYS A 456 10.88 -21.34 -10.60
CA LYS A 456 10.49 -21.68 -9.23
C LYS A 456 8.97 -21.62 -9.01
N SER A 457 8.29 -20.59 -9.50
CA SER A 457 6.83 -20.47 -9.32
C SER A 457 6.07 -21.53 -10.11
N VAL A 458 6.48 -21.84 -11.33
CA VAL A 458 5.88 -22.93 -12.12
C VAL A 458 6.05 -24.29 -11.46
N CYS A 459 7.22 -24.59 -10.88
CA CYS A 459 7.47 -25.90 -10.25
C CYS A 459 6.54 -26.23 -9.08
N LYS A 460 5.95 -25.22 -8.43
CA LYS A 460 4.95 -25.42 -7.35
C LYS A 460 3.61 -25.96 -7.88
N LEU A 461 3.35 -25.85 -9.19
CA LEU A 461 2.05 -26.17 -9.78
C LEU A 461 1.87 -27.65 -10.11
N TRP A 462 2.95 -28.41 -10.27
CA TRP A 462 2.86 -29.77 -10.84
C TRP A 462 2.02 -30.74 -10.03
N ASP A 463 2.12 -30.73 -8.70
CA ASP A 463 1.29 -31.61 -7.87
C ASP A 463 -0.20 -31.21 -7.91
N PRO A 464 -0.58 -29.92 -7.71
CA PRO A 464 -1.95 -29.47 -7.94
C PRO A 464 -2.48 -29.74 -9.37
N LEU A 465 -1.62 -29.66 -10.39
CA LEU A 465 -1.99 -29.93 -11.79
C LEU A 465 -2.28 -31.41 -12.03
N LYS A 466 -1.46 -32.31 -11.49
CA LYS A 466 -1.71 -33.75 -11.55
C LYS A 466 -3.03 -34.10 -10.89
N GLU A 467 -3.33 -33.49 -9.74
CA GLU A 467 -4.63 -33.65 -9.09
C GLU A 467 -5.78 -33.12 -9.96
N LEU A 468 -5.64 -31.89 -10.48
CA LEU A 468 -6.62 -31.27 -11.36
C LEU A 468 -6.86 -32.08 -12.63
N ALA A 469 -5.83 -32.72 -13.19
CA ALA A 469 -5.94 -33.60 -14.34
C ALA A 469 -6.84 -34.83 -14.07
N VAL A 470 -6.84 -35.34 -12.84
CA VAL A 470 -7.69 -36.46 -12.42
C VAL A 470 -9.15 -36.03 -12.22
N ILE A 471 -9.39 -34.88 -11.58
CA ILE A 471 -10.73 -34.52 -11.06
C ILE A 471 -11.43 -33.37 -11.80
N GLY A 472 -10.68 -32.56 -12.55
CA GLY A 472 -11.20 -31.38 -13.26
C GLY A 472 -12.24 -31.75 -14.31
N ASN A 473 -13.03 -30.78 -14.77
CA ASN A 473 -14.04 -30.97 -15.81
C ASN A 473 -13.43 -31.64 -17.06
N PHE A 474 -13.97 -32.80 -17.45
CA PHE A 474 -13.47 -33.53 -18.63
C PHE A 474 -13.59 -32.72 -19.93
N GLY A 475 -14.61 -31.87 -20.04
CA GLY A 475 -14.82 -31.00 -21.20
C GLY A 475 -13.74 -29.94 -21.42
N THR A 476 -12.89 -29.69 -20.41
CA THR A 476 -11.77 -28.73 -20.49
C THR A 476 -10.41 -29.45 -20.55
N LYS A 477 -10.39 -30.73 -20.97
CA LYS A 477 -9.17 -31.53 -21.10
C LYS A 477 -8.15 -30.88 -22.04
N SER A 478 -8.59 -30.36 -23.19
CA SER A 478 -7.70 -29.67 -24.14
C SER A 478 -7.06 -28.42 -23.53
N ASP A 479 -7.83 -27.67 -22.75
CA ASP A 479 -7.36 -26.44 -22.09
C ASP A 479 -6.24 -26.76 -21.09
N LEU A 480 -6.40 -27.82 -20.29
CA LEU A 480 -5.36 -28.25 -19.36
C LEU A 480 -4.12 -28.81 -20.08
N GLN A 481 -4.28 -29.51 -21.20
CA GLN A 481 -3.14 -29.99 -22.00
C GLN A 481 -2.29 -28.84 -22.56
N VAL A 482 -2.94 -27.80 -23.09
CA VAL A 482 -2.24 -26.58 -23.54
C VAL A 482 -1.61 -25.88 -22.35
N GLY A 483 -2.34 -25.74 -21.23
CA GLY A 483 -1.83 -25.11 -20.01
C GLY A 483 -0.54 -25.76 -19.49
N VAL A 484 -0.50 -27.09 -19.43
CA VAL A 484 0.69 -27.86 -19.04
C VAL A 484 1.88 -27.59 -19.95
N LYS A 485 1.68 -27.58 -21.27
CA LYS A 485 2.76 -27.29 -22.24
C LYS A 485 3.23 -25.85 -22.19
N CYS A 486 2.33 -24.90 -21.93
CA CYS A 486 2.70 -23.50 -21.70
C CYS A 486 3.59 -23.35 -20.46
N LEU A 487 3.25 -24.02 -19.35
CA LEU A 487 4.05 -24.00 -18.13
C LEU A 487 5.44 -24.60 -18.34
N GLU A 488 5.53 -25.76 -18.98
CA GLU A 488 6.82 -26.39 -19.36
C GLU A 488 7.66 -25.46 -20.25
N THR A 489 7.04 -24.85 -21.27
CA THR A 489 7.70 -23.89 -22.17
C THR A 489 8.17 -22.64 -21.43
N GLY A 490 7.43 -22.19 -20.42
CA GLY A 490 7.82 -21.10 -19.54
C GLY A 490 9.12 -21.40 -18.79
N VAL A 491 9.24 -22.61 -18.22
CA VAL A 491 10.48 -23.05 -17.55
C VAL A 491 11.62 -23.24 -18.57
N TYR A 492 11.32 -23.76 -19.76
CA TYR A 492 12.30 -23.86 -20.84
C TYR A 492 12.86 -22.49 -21.23
N GLY A 493 11.99 -21.48 -21.40
CA GLY A 493 12.41 -20.11 -21.66
C GLY A 493 13.23 -19.54 -20.51
N ALA A 494 12.79 -19.72 -19.26
CA ALA A 494 13.53 -19.29 -18.08
C ALA A 494 14.93 -19.91 -18.02
N TYR A 495 15.05 -21.21 -18.31
CA TYR A 495 16.31 -21.94 -18.35
C TYR A 495 17.34 -21.24 -19.25
N TYR A 496 17.03 -21.03 -20.53
CA TYR A 496 17.99 -20.41 -21.45
C TYR A 496 18.33 -18.96 -21.10
N ASN A 497 17.39 -18.21 -20.51
CA ASN A 497 17.68 -16.86 -20.01
C ASN A 497 18.61 -16.87 -18.80
N VAL A 498 18.53 -17.89 -17.93
CA VAL A 498 19.51 -18.06 -16.84
C VAL A 498 20.87 -18.47 -17.40
N ILE A 499 20.93 -19.45 -18.31
CA ILE A 499 22.18 -19.92 -18.91
C ILE A 499 22.97 -18.76 -19.53
N ILE A 500 22.34 -17.97 -20.40
CA ILE A 500 23.03 -16.91 -21.14
C ILE A 500 23.54 -15.79 -20.21
N ASN A 501 22.80 -15.44 -19.17
CA ASN A 501 23.23 -14.42 -18.21
C ASN A 501 24.31 -14.95 -17.25
N ALA A 502 24.29 -16.24 -16.91
CA ALA A 502 25.28 -16.88 -16.05
C ALA A 502 26.68 -16.94 -16.69
N GLU A 503 26.80 -16.87 -18.01
CA GLU A 503 28.08 -16.77 -18.72
C GLU A 503 28.89 -15.53 -18.29
N GLY A 504 28.19 -14.43 -17.97
CA GLY A 504 28.81 -13.17 -17.55
C GLY A 504 29.16 -13.06 -16.07
N ILE A 505 28.80 -14.04 -15.24
CA ILE A 505 29.09 -14.04 -13.80
C ILE A 505 30.51 -14.53 -13.53
N LYS A 506 31.28 -13.78 -12.73
CA LYS A 506 32.65 -14.14 -12.30
C LYS A 506 32.66 -15.00 -11.03
N ASP A 507 31.70 -14.79 -10.13
CA ASP A 507 31.51 -15.61 -8.93
C ASP A 507 31.12 -17.06 -9.28
N GLU A 508 32.12 -17.93 -9.42
CA GLU A 508 31.95 -19.34 -9.78
C GLU A 508 31.06 -20.12 -8.78
N LYS A 509 31.06 -19.74 -7.50
CA LYS A 509 30.20 -20.41 -6.52
C LYS A 509 28.74 -20.08 -6.79
N TYR A 510 28.43 -18.80 -7.00
CA TYR A 510 27.08 -18.37 -7.36
C TYR A 510 26.65 -18.97 -8.70
N LYS A 511 27.51 -18.88 -9.72
CA LYS A 511 27.26 -19.40 -11.06
C LYS A 511 26.91 -20.88 -11.06
N ASN A 512 27.74 -21.72 -10.44
CA ASN A 512 27.44 -23.15 -10.36
C ASN A 512 26.18 -23.44 -9.53
N GLY A 513 25.90 -22.63 -8.50
CA GLY A 513 24.66 -22.71 -7.74
C GLY A 513 23.42 -22.49 -8.61
N VAL A 514 23.36 -21.38 -9.35
CA VAL A 514 22.20 -21.05 -10.19
C VAL A 514 22.03 -22.00 -11.37
N LEU A 515 23.14 -22.46 -11.97
CA LEU A 515 23.10 -23.43 -13.08
C LEU A 515 22.55 -24.79 -12.64
N ASN A 516 22.96 -25.27 -11.47
CA ASN A 516 22.42 -26.52 -10.92
C ASN A 516 20.94 -26.37 -10.54
N GLU A 517 20.56 -25.26 -9.92
CA GLU A 517 19.18 -25.01 -9.50
C GLU A 517 18.23 -24.91 -10.71
N ILE A 518 18.61 -24.21 -11.78
CA ILE A 518 17.75 -24.08 -12.96
C ILE A 518 17.62 -25.39 -13.76
N GLU A 519 18.67 -26.22 -13.80
CA GLU A 519 18.60 -27.56 -14.39
C GLU A 519 17.66 -28.48 -13.60
N GLN A 520 17.67 -28.39 -12.26
CA GLN A 520 16.70 -29.09 -11.42
C GLN A 520 15.26 -28.66 -11.73
N TYR A 521 14.99 -27.35 -11.80
CA TYR A 521 13.66 -26.87 -12.15
C TYR A 521 13.22 -27.31 -13.55
N ARG A 522 14.14 -27.30 -14.52
CA ARG A 522 13.87 -27.80 -15.86
C ARG A 522 13.47 -29.28 -15.83
N SER A 523 14.24 -30.13 -15.14
CA SER A 523 13.94 -31.56 -15.04
C SER A 523 12.60 -31.82 -14.35
N ILE A 524 12.31 -31.10 -13.26
CA ILE A 524 11.02 -31.15 -12.56
C ILE A 524 9.88 -30.76 -13.51
N ALA A 525 10.07 -29.74 -14.34
CA ALA A 525 9.07 -29.29 -15.30
C ALA A 525 8.80 -30.30 -16.42
N GLU A 526 9.85 -30.87 -17.02
CA GLU A 526 9.74 -31.91 -18.04
C GLU A 526 9.00 -33.15 -17.49
N GLN A 527 9.39 -33.62 -16.30
CA GLN A 527 8.74 -34.76 -15.64
C GLN A 527 7.28 -34.45 -15.26
N GLY A 528 7.04 -33.32 -14.59
CA GLY A 528 5.72 -32.91 -14.14
C GLY A 528 4.74 -32.71 -15.30
N ALA A 529 5.20 -32.16 -16.42
CA ALA A 529 4.41 -32.03 -17.63
C ALA A 529 4.08 -33.39 -18.25
N GLN A 530 5.06 -34.29 -18.36
CA GLN A 530 4.87 -35.64 -18.89
C GLN A 530 3.86 -36.43 -18.06
N GLU A 531 4.01 -36.45 -16.73
CA GLU A 531 3.09 -37.15 -15.81
C GLU A 531 1.66 -36.60 -15.92
N THR A 532 1.50 -35.27 -15.92
CA THR A 532 0.17 -34.63 -16.00
C THR A 532 -0.51 -34.94 -17.34
N LEU A 533 0.23 -34.88 -18.45
CA LEU A 533 -0.29 -35.20 -19.78
C LEU A 533 -0.67 -36.68 -19.91
N LEU A 534 0.09 -37.59 -19.30
CA LEU A 534 -0.24 -39.01 -19.27
C LEU A 534 -1.56 -39.25 -18.54
N ILE A 535 -1.75 -38.65 -17.36
CA ILE A 535 -3.01 -38.71 -16.61
C ILE A 535 -4.17 -38.25 -17.50
N LEU A 536 -4.02 -37.11 -18.17
CA LEU A 536 -5.03 -36.58 -19.07
C LEU A 536 -5.32 -37.52 -20.24
N GLN A 537 -4.30 -38.10 -20.86
CA GLN A 537 -4.44 -39.02 -22.00
C GLN A 537 -5.19 -40.29 -21.62
N GLU A 538 -4.84 -40.90 -20.49
CA GLU A 538 -5.44 -42.15 -20.00
C GLU A 538 -6.86 -41.95 -19.45
N ARG A 539 -7.20 -40.72 -19.03
CA ARG A 539 -8.52 -40.38 -18.52
C ARG A 539 -9.61 -40.55 -19.58
N ARG A 540 -10.63 -41.35 -19.24
CA ARG A 540 -11.85 -41.58 -20.03
C ARG A 540 -13.01 -40.76 -19.47
N ALA A 541 -13.94 -40.37 -20.36
CA ALA A 541 -15.08 -39.51 -20.08
C ALA A 541 -16.08 -40.14 -19.11
#